data_AF-A0A0G1CVC1-F1
#
_entry.id   AF-A0A0G1CVC1-F1
#
_cell.length_a   1.000
_cell.length_b   1.000
_cell.length_c   1.000
_cell.angle_alpha   90.00
_cell.angle_beta   90.00
_cell.angle_gamma   90.00
#
_symmetry.space_group_name_H-M   'P 1'
#
loop_
_entity.id
_entity.type
_entity.pdbx_description
1 polymer ?
#
loop_
_entity_poly.entity_id
_entity_poly.type
_entity_poly.pdbx_seq_one_letter_code
_entity_poly.pdbx_strand_id
1 'polypeptide(L)'
;MNDITLLYCTANVVPEATAEKVRHNLLKITKGSYPIISVSQEPINFGQNICVGEIGKSCYNFFKQMLIGAVEVKTPYIVHIDDDTLYVAEHFLHRPSGHKAFAWNTNTWIGGDKLFWHPKEELSGMFCHISPTKALIENLSARFKMYPTKPRDDHHWGEPGKFDIEFGIPNAKVEKFSTKLPLISFEYRGSLNGKRKRFGLTDPNSYRFDLEYFGNAKKLYESYWNA
;
A
#
# COMPACT_ATOMS: atom_id res chain seq x y z
N MET A 1 -2.88 14.33 -16.37
CA MET A 1 -2.38 13.02 -16.80
C MET A 1 -3.37 11.99 -16.28
N ASN A 2 -4.07 11.29 -17.17
CA ASN A 2 -5.19 10.39 -16.83
C ASN A 2 -4.82 8.91 -17.06
N ASP A 3 -3.56 8.55 -16.83
CA ASP A 3 -3.02 7.23 -17.14
C ASP A 3 -2.82 6.34 -15.89
N ILE A 4 -3.08 6.87 -14.69
CA ILE A 4 -3.13 6.09 -13.44
C ILE A 4 -4.53 6.11 -12.83
N THR A 5 -4.86 5.01 -12.14
CA THR A 5 -5.94 4.92 -11.16
C THR A 5 -5.34 4.62 -9.80
N LEU A 6 -5.87 5.27 -8.77
CA LEU A 6 -5.54 4.98 -7.39
C LEU A 6 -6.42 3.80 -6.93
N LEU A 7 -5.79 2.70 -6.56
CA LEU A 7 -6.48 1.51 -6.05
C LEU A 7 -6.32 1.46 -4.54
N TYR A 8 -7.38 1.88 -3.83
CA TYR A 8 -7.44 1.91 -2.38
C TYR A 8 -8.03 0.60 -1.84
N CYS A 9 -7.28 -0.14 -1.03
CA CYS A 9 -7.79 -1.36 -0.41
C CYS A 9 -7.78 -1.21 1.11
N THR A 10 -8.90 -1.54 1.75
CA THR A 10 -9.00 -1.50 3.21
C THR A 10 -9.76 -2.73 3.72
N ALA A 11 -9.42 -3.17 4.93
CA ALA A 11 -10.23 -4.14 5.68
C ALA A 11 -11.19 -3.44 6.67
N ASN A 12 -11.28 -2.11 6.65
CA ASN A 12 -12.04 -1.27 7.57
C ASN A 12 -11.68 -1.49 9.06
N VAL A 13 -10.43 -1.86 9.34
CA VAL A 13 -9.93 -2.07 10.70
C VAL A 13 -9.19 -0.85 11.27
N VAL A 14 -8.83 0.11 10.41
CA VAL A 14 -8.30 1.42 10.83
C VAL A 14 -9.49 2.22 11.38
N PRO A 15 -9.35 2.91 12.54
CA PRO A 15 -10.40 3.80 13.03
C PRO A 15 -10.81 4.82 11.95
N GLU A 16 -12.11 4.99 11.73
CA GLU A 16 -12.60 5.77 10.60
C GLU A 16 -12.12 7.22 10.62
N ALA A 17 -12.04 7.85 11.81
CA ALA A 17 -11.47 9.20 11.96
C ALA A 17 -10.02 9.30 11.45
N THR A 18 -9.25 8.22 11.57
CA THR A 18 -7.88 8.15 11.04
C THR A 18 -7.90 7.92 9.52
N ALA A 19 -8.69 6.95 9.06
CA ALA A 19 -8.80 6.62 7.65
C ALA A 19 -9.29 7.82 6.83
N GLU A 20 -10.25 8.60 7.35
CA GLU A 20 -10.72 9.86 6.76
C GLU A 20 -9.60 10.88 6.57
N LYS A 21 -8.73 11.08 7.58
CA LYS A 21 -7.60 12.00 7.47
C LYS A 21 -6.59 11.55 6.42
N VAL A 22 -6.32 10.24 6.33
CA VAL A 22 -5.45 9.66 5.31
C VAL A 22 -6.04 9.91 3.92
N ARG A 23 -7.34 9.61 3.71
CA ARG A 23 -8.04 9.87 2.45
C ARG A 23 -8.06 11.37 2.10
N HIS A 24 -8.28 12.24 3.08
CA HIS A 24 -8.24 13.69 2.88
C HIS A 24 -6.84 14.18 2.46
N ASN A 25 -5.78 13.68 3.11
CA ASN A 25 -4.40 13.97 2.71
C ASN A 25 -4.16 13.56 1.26
N LEU A 26 -4.57 12.34 0.89
CA LEU A 26 -4.43 11.83 -0.48
C LEU A 26 -5.16 12.71 -1.50
N LEU A 27 -6.39 13.14 -1.22
CA LEU A 27 -7.12 14.06 -2.10
C LEU A 27 -6.42 15.42 -2.21
N LYS A 28 -5.89 15.93 -1.11
CA LYS A 28 -5.17 17.21 -1.09
C LYS A 28 -3.90 17.17 -1.93
N ILE A 29 -3.07 16.15 -1.76
CA ILE A 29 -1.77 16.05 -2.46
C ILE A 29 -1.93 15.68 -3.94
N THR A 30 -3.00 14.95 -4.31
CA THR A 30 -3.34 14.65 -5.71
C THR A 30 -4.21 15.72 -6.37
N LYS A 31 -4.74 16.67 -5.59
CA LYS A 31 -5.76 17.65 -6.01
C LYS A 31 -7.01 16.99 -6.63
N GLY A 32 -7.29 15.74 -6.26
CA GLY A 32 -8.38 14.94 -6.86
C GLY A 32 -8.19 14.64 -8.35
N SER A 33 -6.95 14.70 -8.87
CA SER A 33 -6.68 14.62 -10.31
C SER A 33 -6.78 13.20 -10.89
N TYR A 34 -6.87 12.17 -10.04
CA TYR A 34 -6.80 10.78 -10.46
C TYR A 34 -8.11 10.06 -10.12
N PRO A 35 -8.61 9.17 -11.01
CA PRO A 35 -9.69 8.27 -10.66
C PRO A 35 -9.28 7.39 -9.47
N ILE A 36 -10.24 7.12 -8.59
CA ILE A 36 -10.05 6.29 -7.40
C ILE A 36 -11.04 5.13 -7.50
N ILE A 37 -10.53 3.91 -7.36
CA ILE A 37 -11.33 2.72 -7.08
C ILE A 37 -10.99 2.27 -5.67
N SER A 38 -12.00 2.15 -4.82
CA SER A 38 -11.82 1.62 -3.47
C SER A 38 -12.46 0.25 -3.33
N VAL A 39 -11.78 -0.65 -2.62
CA VAL A 39 -12.28 -1.97 -2.26
C VAL A 39 -12.22 -2.10 -0.75
N SER A 40 -13.37 -2.32 -0.13
CA SER A 40 -13.55 -2.21 1.32
C SER A 40 -14.48 -3.29 1.85
N GLN A 41 -14.37 -3.62 3.13
CA GLN A 41 -15.27 -4.55 3.82
C GLN A 41 -16.54 -3.88 4.35
N GLU A 42 -16.51 -2.55 4.46
CA GLU A 42 -17.67 -1.70 4.77
C GLU A 42 -17.87 -0.64 3.67
N PRO A 43 -19.10 -0.16 3.43
CA PRO A 43 -19.34 0.91 2.46
C PRO A 43 -18.58 2.19 2.84
N ILE A 44 -17.86 2.78 1.89
CA ILE A 44 -17.17 4.06 2.08
C ILE A 44 -17.44 5.02 0.92
N ASN A 45 -17.51 6.32 1.20
CA ASN A 45 -17.63 7.36 0.17
C ASN A 45 -16.25 7.81 -0.31
N PHE A 46 -15.57 6.96 -1.10
CA PHE A 46 -14.23 7.25 -1.60
C PHE A 46 -13.98 6.69 -3.01
N GLY A 47 -14.15 7.53 -4.03
CA GLY A 47 -14.08 7.11 -5.43
C GLY A 47 -15.22 6.16 -5.80
N GLN A 48 -14.97 5.26 -6.75
CA GLN A 48 -15.86 4.13 -7.03
C GLN A 48 -15.62 3.04 -5.99
N ASN A 49 -16.54 2.89 -5.03
CA ASN A 49 -16.42 1.90 -3.97
C ASN A 49 -17.03 0.55 -4.37
N ILE A 50 -16.27 -0.52 -4.15
CA ILE A 50 -16.66 -1.91 -4.25
C ILE A 50 -16.61 -2.49 -2.84
N CYS A 51 -17.77 -2.54 -2.18
CA CYS A 51 -17.89 -3.15 -0.87
C CYS A 51 -18.01 -4.67 -1.01
N VAL A 52 -17.04 -5.41 -0.47
CA VAL A 52 -16.98 -6.88 -0.52
C VAL A 52 -17.58 -7.57 0.72
N GLY A 53 -18.05 -6.77 1.67
CA GLY A 53 -18.52 -7.25 2.98
C GLY A 53 -17.38 -7.74 3.88
N GLU A 54 -17.74 -8.20 5.06
CA GLU A 54 -16.78 -8.70 6.05
C GLU A 54 -16.22 -10.07 5.63
N ILE A 55 -15.03 -10.05 5.00
CA ILE A 55 -14.29 -11.25 4.60
C ILE A 55 -13.12 -11.55 5.56
N GLY A 56 -12.86 -10.64 6.49
CA GLY A 56 -11.80 -10.73 7.49
C GLY A 56 -10.43 -10.25 6.99
N LYS A 57 -9.56 -9.89 7.93
CA LYS A 57 -8.20 -9.41 7.66
C LYS A 57 -7.23 -10.59 7.45
N SER A 58 -6.62 -10.67 6.26
CA SER A 58 -5.53 -11.61 5.94
C SER A 58 -4.80 -11.17 4.66
N CYS A 59 -3.58 -11.67 4.43
CA CYS A 59 -2.84 -11.38 3.19
C CYS A 59 -3.64 -11.86 1.96
N TYR A 60 -4.21 -13.07 2.05
CA TYR A 60 -5.08 -13.63 1.01
C TYR A 60 -6.22 -12.67 0.63
N ASN A 61 -6.97 -12.19 1.62
CA ASN A 61 -8.10 -11.29 1.37
C ASN A 61 -7.66 -9.90 0.90
N PHE A 62 -6.54 -9.38 1.39
CA PHE A 62 -5.96 -8.13 0.90
C PHE A 62 -5.66 -8.21 -0.60
N PHE A 63 -4.98 -9.27 -1.05
CA PHE A 63 -4.71 -9.49 -2.48
C PHE A 63 -5.97 -9.79 -3.29
N LYS A 64 -7.00 -10.39 -2.67
CA LYS A 64 -8.30 -10.63 -3.30
C LYS A 64 -9.02 -9.32 -3.57
N GLN A 65 -9.06 -8.42 -2.59
CA GLN A 65 -9.60 -7.07 -2.75
C GLN A 65 -8.83 -6.31 -3.84
N MET A 66 -7.49 -6.41 -3.84
CA MET A 66 -6.68 -5.77 -4.88
C MET A 66 -7.02 -6.30 -6.28
N LEU A 67 -7.20 -7.61 -6.47
CA LEU A 67 -7.61 -8.16 -7.77
C LEU A 67 -9.01 -7.66 -8.18
N ILE A 68 -9.99 -7.67 -7.25
CA ILE A 68 -11.35 -7.18 -7.48
C ILE A 68 -11.35 -5.72 -7.96
N GLY A 69 -10.55 -4.86 -7.34
CA GLY A 69 -10.45 -3.47 -7.78
C GLY A 69 -9.66 -3.32 -9.08
N ALA A 70 -8.58 -4.08 -9.25
CA ALA A 70 -7.73 -3.99 -10.44
C ALA A 70 -8.48 -4.32 -11.73
N VAL A 71 -9.42 -5.28 -11.73
CA VAL A 71 -10.21 -5.61 -12.93
C VAL A 71 -11.17 -4.49 -13.35
N GLU A 72 -11.52 -3.59 -12.43
CA GLU A 72 -12.35 -2.42 -12.74
C GLU A 72 -11.55 -1.21 -13.25
N VAL A 73 -10.23 -1.20 -13.06
CA VAL A 73 -9.35 -0.12 -13.52
C VAL A 73 -9.32 -0.06 -15.05
N LYS A 74 -9.59 1.14 -15.60
CA LYS A 74 -9.57 1.39 -17.05
C LYS A 74 -8.30 2.10 -17.54
N THR A 75 -7.47 2.59 -16.62
CA THR A 75 -6.20 3.25 -16.95
C THR A 75 -5.08 2.24 -17.16
N PRO A 76 -4.01 2.60 -17.90
CA PRO A 76 -2.86 1.71 -18.12
C PRO A 76 -2.10 1.33 -16.86
N TYR A 77 -2.12 2.18 -15.82
CA TYR A 77 -1.36 1.99 -14.59
C TYR A 77 -2.24 2.05 -13.34
N ILE A 78 -1.79 1.37 -12.29
CA ILE A 78 -2.33 1.38 -10.94
C ILE A 78 -1.26 1.90 -9.98
N VAL A 79 -1.67 2.79 -9.08
CA VAL A 79 -0.93 3.11 -7.85
C VAL A 79 -1.71 2.50 -6.69
N HIS A 80 -1.07 1.66 -5.89
CA HIS A 80 -1.72 1.06 -4.74
C HIS A 80 -1.73 2.02 -3.55
N ILE A 81 -2.87 2.10 -2.87
CA ILE A 81 -3.08 2.98 -1.72
C ILE A 81 -3.51 2.17 -0.50
N ASP A 82 -2.72 2.25 0.57
CA ASP A 82 -3.08 1.73 1.90
C ASP A 82 -3.85 2.79 2.72
N ASP A 83 -4.69 2.32 3.65
CA ASP A 83 -5.55 3.15 4.51
C ASP A 83 -4.84 3.80 5.71
N ASP A 84 -3.56 3.49 5.89
CA ASP A 84 -2.70 3.95 6.98
C ASP A 84 -1.44 4.69 6.48
N THR A 85 -1.42 5.14 5.22
CA THR A 85 -0.22 5.71 4.60
C THR A 85 -0.42 7.13 4.06
N LEU A 86 0.52 8.03 4.38
CA LEU A 86 0.64 9.36 3.79
C LEU A 86 1.56 9.32 2.58
N TYR A 87 1.08 9.90 1.49
CA TYR A 87 1.74 9.94 0.20
C TYR A 87 2.26 11.34 -0.14
N VAL A 88 3.20 11.40 -1.08
CA VAL A 88 3.74 12.65 -1.64
C VAL A 88 3.40 12.73 -3.12
N ALA A 89 3.13 13.93 -3.63
CA ALA A 89 2.69 14.13 -5.02
C ALA A 89 3.64 13.53 -6.06
N GLU A 90 4.95 13.55 -5.78
CA GLU A 90 5.99 12.99 -6.64
C GLU A 90 5.85 11.48 -6.88
N HIS A 91 5.28 10.74 -5.92
CA HIS A 91 5.06 9.30 -6.06
C HIS A 91 4.18 8.99 -7.28
N PHE A 92 3.16 9.81 -7.53
CA PHE A 92 2.21 9.65 -8.62
C PHE A 92 2.75 10.07 -10.00
N LEU A 93 3.95 10.65 -10.05
CA LEU A 93 4.62 11.02 -11.30
C LEU A 93 5.42 9.86 -11.90
N HIS A 94 5.73 8.83 -11.11
CA HIS A 94 6.55 7.71 -11.57
C HIS A 94 5.74 6.71 -12.42
N ARG A 95 6.38 6.13 -13.43
CA ARG A 95 5.81 5.06 -14.25
C ARG A 95 6.83 3.92 -14.38
N PRO A 96 6.38 2.66 -14.26
CA PRO A 96 7.24 1.52 -14.49
C PRO A 96 7.88 1.53 -15.89
N SER A 97 9.13 1.10 -16.01
CA SER A 97 9.90 1.14 -17.27
C SER A 97 9.33 0.25 -18.39
N GLY A 98 8.38 -0.64 -18.09
CA GLY A 98 7.73 -1.49 -19.08
C GLY A 98 6.42 -2.10 -18.62
N HIS A 99 5.67 -2.68 -19.56
CA HIS A 99 4.33 -3.24 -19.33
C HIS A 99 4.26 -4.49 -18.45
N LYS A 100 5.41 -4.99 -17.98
CA LYS A 100 5.53 -6.13 -17.04
C LYS A 100 6.41 -5.79 -15.82
N ALA A 101 6.71 -4.52 -15.62
CA ALA A 101 7.57 -4.07 -14.52
C ALA A 101 6.73 -3.60 -13.33
N PHE A 102 7.11 -4.00 -12.13
CA PHE A 102 6.53 -3.60 -10.86
C PHE A 102 7.51 -2.63 -10.21
N ALA A 103 7.09 -1.38 -10.00
CA ALA A 103 7.93 -0.33 -9.45
C ALA A 103 7.62 -0.11 -7.97
N TRP A 104 8.67 0.08 -7.18
CA TRP A 104 8.58 0.24 -5.73
C TRP A 104 9.31 1.48 -5.26
N ASN A 105 8.59 2.37 -4.57
CA ASN A 105 9.23 3.51 -3.91
C ASN A 105 10.02 3.03 -2.68
N THR A 106 11.30 3.40 -2.62
CA THR A 106 12.19 3.03 -1.51
C THR A 106 12.37 4.11 -0.45
N ASN A 107 11.92 5.35 -0.69
CA ASN A 107 12.01 6.42 0.30
C ASN A 107 10.79 6.43 1.22
N THR A 108 10.90 5.79 2.38
CA THR A 108 9.76 5.56 3.29
C THR A 108 10.15 5.65 4.75
N TRP A 109 9.22 6.14 5.57
CA TRP A 109 9.24 5.93 7.02
C TRP A 109 8.07 5.08 7.44
N ILE A 110 8.31 4.23 8.43
CA ILE A 110 7.26 3.55 9.17
C ILE A 110 7.15 4.21 10.54
N GLY A 111 5.93 4.52 10.97
CA GLY A 111 5.65 5.38 12.10
C GLY A 111 4.92 4.71 13.24
N GLY A 112 5.50 4.76 14.44
CA GLY A 112 4.82 4.48 15.71
C GLY A 112 4.46 5.75 16.47
N ASP A 113 3.86 5.58 17.65
CA ASP A 113 3.42 6.65 18.55
C ASP A 113 4.55 7.54 19.08
N LYS A 114 5.78 7.03 19.13
CA LYS A 114 6.94 7.73 19.72
C LYS A 114 8.07 8.03 18.73
N LEU A 115 8.22 7.19 17.72
CA LEU A 115 9.39 7.20 16.83
C LEU A 115 9.02 6.66 15.46
N PHE A 116 9.75 7.14 14.46
CA PHE A 116 9.67 6.64 13.09
C PHE A 116 10.99 6.01 12.74
N TRP A 117 10.95 5.01 11.86
CA TRP A 117 12.17 4.41 11.34
C TRP A 117 12.14 4.24 9.83
N HIS A 118 13.32 4.43 9.24
CA HIS A 118 13.56 4.14 7.83
C HIS A 118 14.08 2.70 7.75
N PRO A 119 13.37 1.79 7.08
CA PRO A 119 13.85 0.43 6.92
C PRO A 119 15.19 0.45 6.14
N LYS A 120 16.19 -0.27 6.67
CA LYS A 120 17.48 -0.47 5.98
C LYS A 120 17.37 -1.41 4.79
N GLU A 121 16.53 -2.41 4.95
CA GLU A 121 16.18 -3.32 3.87
C GLU A 121 15.09 -2.68 3.02
N GLU A 122 15.15 -2.99 1.73
CA GLU A 122 14.28 -2.56 0.64
C GLU A 122 12.86 -3.14 0.78
N LEU A 123 12.29 -3.02 1.98
CA LEU A 123 10.95 -3.42 2.35
C LEU A 123 9.99 -2.59 1.52
N SER A 124 9.40 -3.27 0.55
CA SER A 124 8.47 -2.69 -0.39
C SER A 124 7.08 -3.17 0.04
N GLY A 125 6.50 -2.49 1.03
CA GLY A 125 5.10 -2.71 1.35
C GLY A 125 4.23 -2.26 0.18
N MET A 126 3.03 -2.81 0.07
CA MET A 126 2.13 -2.51 -1.06
C MET A 126 1.85 -1.01 -1.21
N PHE A 127 1.86 -0.22 -0.13
CA PHE A 127 1.80 1.24 -0.21
C PHE A 127 2.91 1.91 -1.06
N CYS A 128 3.99 1.22 -1.42
CA CYS A 128 5.06 1.73 -2.28
C CYS A 128 4.85 1.42 -3.78
N HIS A 129 3.80 0.67 -4.12
CA HIS A 129 3.69 -0.07 -5.37
C HIS A 129 3.02 0.72 -6.50
N ILE A 130 3.64 0.69 -7.68
CA ILE A 130 3.07 1.15 -8.95
C ILE A 130 3.28 0.07 -10.00
N SER A 131 2.23 -0.28 -10.76
CA SER A 131 2.33 -1.28 -11.82
C SER A 131 1.45 -0.99 -13.02
N PRO A 132 1.74 -1.60 -14.18
CA PRO A 132 0.79 -1.72 -15.27
C PRO A 132 -0.43 -2.54 -14.82
N THR A 133 -1.62 -2.02 -15.08
CA THR A 133 -2.90 -2.63 -14.69
C THR A 133 -2.99 -4.09 -15.12
N LYS A 134 -2.66 -4.36 -16.39
CA LYS A 134 -2.70 -5.71 -16.97
C LYS A 134 -1.73 -6.67 -16.26
N ALA A 135 -0.52 -6.22 -15.94
CA ALA A 135 0.47 -7.05 -15.27
C ALA A 135 0.02 -7.46 -13.87
N LEU A 136 -0.60 -6.54 -13.12
CA LEU A 136 -1.15 -6.84 -11.80
C LEU A 136 -2.31 -7.86 -11.88
N ILE A 137 -3.23 -7.67 -12.82
CA ILE A 137 -4.36 -8.60 -13.03
C ILE A 137 -3.84 -9.98 -13.40
N GLU A 138 -2.93 -10.09 -14.37
CA GLU A 138 -2.37 -11.38 -14.81
C GLU A 138 -1.67 -12.10 -13.66
N ASN A 139 -0.85 -11.38 -12.89
CA ASN A 139 -0.13 -11.91 -11.75
C ASN A 139 -1.09 -12.46 -10.68
N LEU A 140 -2.00 -11.62 -10.18
CA LEU A 140 -2.93 -12.02 -9.11
C LEU A 140 -3.91 -13.10 -9.59
N SER A 141 -4.41 -13.02 -10.83
CA SER A 141 -5.33 -14.03 -11.38
C SER A 141 -4.68 -15.41 -11.44
N ALA A 142 -3.40 -15.48 -11.81
CA ALA A 142 -2.66 -16.74 -11.79
C ALA A 142 -2.51 -17.31 -10.36
N ARG A 143 -2.23 -16.45 -9.37
CA ARG A 143 -2.18 -16.85 -7.95
C ARG A 143 -3.53 -17.40 -7.47
N PHE A 144 -4.64 -16.70 -7.74
CA PHE A 144 -5.99 -17.14 -7.35
C PHE A 144 -6.48 -18.35 -8.14
N LYS A 145 -5.98 -18.59 -9.35
CA LYS A 145 -6.24 -19.84 -10.08
C LYS A 145 -5.61 -21.05 -9.38
N MET A 146 -4.39 -20.88 -8.85
CA MET A 146 -3.69 -21.92 -8.09
C MET A 146 -4.29 -22.12 -6.69
N TYR A 147 -4.75 -21.04 -6.07
CA TYR A 147 -5.30 -21.01 -4.71
C TYR A 147 -6.69 -20.36 -4.70
N PRO A 148 -7.73 -21.05 -5.21
CA PRO A 148 -9.08 -20.51 -5.32
C PRO A 148 -9.78 -20.30 -3.97
N THR A 149 -9.23 -20.90 -2.90
CA THR A 149 -9.66 -20.71 -1.52
C THR A 149 -8.45 -20.34 -0.66
N LYS A 150 -8.71 -19.72 0.50
CA LYS A 150 -7.65 -19.30 1.42
C LYS A 150 -6.85 -20.55 1.86
N PRO A 151 -5.54 -20.61 1.62
CA PRO A 151 -4.71 -21.70 2.11
C PRO A 151 -4.60 -21.64 3.64
N ARG A 152 -4.25 -22.79 4.25
CA ARG A 152 -4.02 -22.87 5.70
C ARG A 152 -2.88 -21.96 6.16
N ASP A 153 -1.85 -21.85 5.33
CA ASP A 153 -0.72 -20.94 5.50
C ASP A 153 -0.74 -19.92 4.36
N ASP A 154 -0.88 -18.63 4.71
CA ASP A 154 -0.85 -17.52 3.76
C ASP A 154 0.47 -16.74 3.79
N HIS A 155 1.54 -17.27 4.39
CA HIS A 155 2.86 -16.63 4.42
C HIS A 155 3.47 -16.44 3.02
N HIS A 156 3.09 -17.29 2.07
CA HIS A 156 3.48 -17.17 0.66
C HIS A 156 2.73 -16.05 -0.07
N TRP A 157 1.63 -15.53 0.48
CA TRP A 157 0.90 -14.39 -0.08
C TRP A 157 1.63 -13.08 0.25
N GLY A 158 2.64 -12.78 -0.56
CA GLY A 158 3.41 -11.54 -0.50
C GLY A 158 3.19 -10.63 -1.71
N GLU A 159 3.98 -9.59 -1.80
CA GLU A 159 3.90 -8.58 -2.85
C GLU A 159 4.09 -9.13 -4.28
N PRO A 160 3.33 -8.67 -5.30
CA PRO A 160 3.53 -9.03 -6.71
C PRO A 160 4.94 -8.73 -7.21
N GLY A 161 5.53 -9.61 -8.02
CA GLY A 161 6.95 -9.49 -8.41
C GLY A 161 7.92 -10.03 -7.36
N LYS A 162 7.45 -10.35 -6.16
CA LYS A 162 8.19 -11.08 -5.13
C LYS A 162 7.53 -12.45 -4.95
N PHE A 163 8.32 -13.51 -4.94
CA PHE A 163 7.87 -14.89 -4.71
C PHE A 163 6.89 -15.45 -5.77
N ASP A 164 6.79 -14.85 -6.95
CA ASP A 164 5.89 -15.33 -8.02
C ASP A 164 6.17 -16.78 -8.44
N ILE A 165 7.44 -17.21 -8.37
CA ILE A 165 7.86 -18.59 -8.68
C ILE A 165 7.16 -19.62 -7.78
N GLU A 166 6.83 -19.26 -6.54
CA GLU A 166 6.09 -20.13 -5.61
C GLU A 166 4.65 -20.40 -6.08
N PHE A 167 4.15 -19.56 -6.98
CA PHE A 167 2.87 -19.70 -7.65
C PHE A 167 2.98 -20.28 -9.07
N GLY A 168 4.16 -20.78 -9.45
CA GLY A 168 4.43 -21.28 -10.81
C GLY A 168 4.46 -20.18 -11.87
N ILE A 169 4.63 -18.91 -11.46
CA ILE A 169 4.66 -17.74 -12.33
C ILE A 169 6.12 -17.27 -12.45
N PRO A 170 6.63 -16.95 -13.65
CA PRO A 170 7.94 -16.31 -13.75
C PRO A 170 7.95 -14.99 -12.98
N ASN A 171 8.99 -14.74 -12.18
CA ASN A 171 9.14 -13.48 -11.46
C ASN A 171 9.02 -12.31 -12.42
N ALA A 172 8.10 -11.39 -12.12
CA ALA A 172 8.01 -10.15 -12.86
C ALA A 172 9.27 -9.30 -12.69
N LYS A 173 9.53 -8.40 -13.62
CA LYS A 173 10.61 -7.42 -13.46
C LYS A 173 10.25 -6.51 -12.29
N VAL A 174 11.13 -6.41 -11.31
CA VAL A 174 10.99 -5.47 -10.19
C VAL A 174 11.98 -4.33 -10.38
N GLU A 175 11.50 -3.11 -10.21
CA GLU A 175 12.33 -1.90 -10.23
C GLU A 175 12.06 -1.02 -9.03
N LYS A 176 13.04 -0.17 -8.74
CA LYS A 176 13.01 0.73 -7.59
C LYS A 176 13.11 2.16 -8.07
N PHE A 177 12.44 3.04 -7.35
CA PHE A 177 12.60 4.48 -7.48
C PHE A 177 12.53 5.11 -6.11
N SER A 178 12.95 6.37 -6.00
CA SER A 178 12.83 7.15 -4.78
C SER A 178 12.27 8.51 -5.10
N THR A 179 11.30 8.94 -4.30
CA THR A 179 10.87 10.33 -4.26
C THR A 179 11.84 11.15 -3.42
N LYS A 180 11.85 12.48 -3.59
CA LYS A 180 12.61 13.40 -2.75
C LYS A 180 12.10 13.41 -1.30
N LEU A 181 10.78 13.45 -1.15
CA LEU A 181 10.11 13.35 0.16
C LEU A 181 9.66 11.91 0.42
N PRO A 182 9.71 11.40 1.66
CA PRO A 182 9.35 10.03 1.96
C PRO A 182 7.83 9.82 2.01
N LEU A 183 7.36 8.60 1.71
CA LEU A 183 6.05 8.14 2.15
C LEU A 183 6.09 7.82 3.64
N ILE A 184 4.95 7.90 4.32
CA ILE A 184 4.83 7.62 5.75
C ILE A 184 3.72 6.59 5.99
N SER A 185 4.04 5.37 6.39
CA SER A 185 3.04 4.36 6.78
C SER A 185 2.97 4.23 8.31
N PHE A 186 1.76 4.30 8.88
CA PHE A 186 1.57 4.19 10.33
C PHE A 186 1.45 2.73 10.75
N GLU A 187 2.33 2.31 11.67
CA GLU A 187 2.20 0.99 12.29
C GLU A 187 1.25 1.04 13.49
N TYR A 188 0.32 0.09 13.52
CA TYR A 188 -0.62 -0.07 14.62
C TYR A 188 -0.92 -1.55 14.87
N ARG A 189 -1.52 -1.84 16.02
CA ARG A 189 -1.79 -3.22 16.48
C ARG A 189 -2.70 -3.99 15.53
N GLY A 190 -3.56 -3.28 14.80
CA GLY A 190 -4.51 -3.85 13.87
C GLY A 190 -3.98 -4.04 12.44
N SER A 191 -2.72 -3.72 12.13
CA SER A 191 -2.16 -3.95 10.79
C SER A 191 -2.14 -5.46 10.44
N LEU A 192 -1.95 -5.79 9.15
CA LEU A 192 -1.92 -7.19 8.66
C LEU A 192 -0.90 -8.07 9.41
N ASN A 193 0.25 -7.49 9.75
CA ASN A 193 1.33 -8.18 10.47
C ASN A 193 1.38 -7.82 11.98
N GLY A 194 0.35 -7.13 12.50
CA GLY A 194 0.31 -6.55 13.84
C GLY A 194 1.32 -5.40 14.05
N LYS A 195 1.43 -4.89 15.28
CA LYS A 195 2.63 -4.12 15.68
C LYS A 195 3.80 -5.09 15.53
N ARG A 196 4.58 -4.98 14.46
CA ARG A 196 5.62 -5.95 14.22
C ARG A 196 6.55 -5.97 15.43
N LYS A 197 7.04 -7.16 15.75
CA LYS A 197 8.38 -7.31 16.34
C LYS A 197 9.46 -6.90 15.32
N ARG A 198 9.29 -5.79 14.58
CA ARG A 198 10.35 -5.14 13.78
C ARG A 198 11.36 -4.42 14.69
N PHE A 199 11.16 -4.51 16.01
CA PHE A 199 12.12 -4.18 17.05
C PHE A 199 13.35 -5.08 16.95
N GLY A 200 14.25 -4.68 16.07
CA GLY A 200 15.50 -5.36 15.78
C GLY A 200 16.39 -4.58 14.81
N LEU A 201 16.02 -3.37 14.39
CA LEU A 201 17.00 -2.52 13.71
C LEU A 201 17.97 -2.00 14.76
N THR A 202 19.14 -2.62 14.78
CA THR A 202 20.27 -2.32 15.65
C THR A 202 20.95 -1.00 15.32
N ASP A 203 20.51 -0.29 14.27
CA ASP A 203 21.10 0.98 13.86
C ASP A 203 20.32 2.19 14.40
N PRO A 204 20.91 2.95 15.33
CA PRO A 204 20.35 4.22 15.80
C PRO A 204 20.03 5.21 14.68
N ASN A 205 20.76 5.15 13.55
CA ASN A 205 20.55 6.06 12.42
C ASN A 205 19.25 5.79 11.65
N SER A 206 18.66 4.61 11.80
CA SER A 206 17.37 4.29 11.20
C SER A 206 16.21 4.98 11.91
N TYR A 207 16.41 5.56 13.09
CA TYR A 207 15.34 6.20 13.86
C TYR A 207 15.37 7.72 13.74
N ARG A 208 14.18 8.34 13.69
CA ARG A 208 14.01 9.80 13.71
C ARG A 208 12.83 10.22 14.58
N PHE A 209 13.04 11.31 15.31
CA PHE A 209 11.99 12.04 16.02
C PHE A 209 11.48 13.23 15.21
N ASP A 210 12.34 13.85 14.41
CA ASP A 210 11.98 14.92 13.50
C ASP A 210 12.13 14.41 12.07
N LEU A 211 11.01 14.40 11.36
CA LEU A 211 10.90 14.00 9.97
C LEU A 211 10.96 15.27 9.14
N GLU A 212 11.94 15.35 8.23
CA GLU A 212 12.00 16.44 7.26
C GLU A 212 10.65 16.56 6.55
N TYR A 213 10.16 17.79 6.38
CA TYR A 213 8.83 18.15 5.85
C TYR A 213 7.62 17.83 6.75
N PHE A 214 7.60 16.69 7.44
CA PHE A 214 6.45 16.28 8.28
C PHE A 214 6.50 16.79 9.73
N GLY A 215 7.66 17.27 10.18
CA GLY A 215 7.86 17.79 11.52
C GLY A 215 8.04 16.66 12.55
N ASN A 216 7.57 16.89 13.76
CA ASN A 216 7.81 15.96 14.86
C ASN A 216 6.95 14.69 14.73
N ALA A 217 7.59 13.53 14.82
CA ALA A 217 7.03 12.18 14.77
C ALA A 217 5.81 11.99 15.67
N LYS A 218 5.93 12.34 16.95
CA LYS A 218 4.85 12.17 17.93
C LYS A 218 3.65 13.03 17.57
N LYS A 219 3.88 14.31 17.24
CA LYS A 219 2.81 15.23 16.81
C LYS A 219 2.14 14.76 15.52
N LEU A 220 2.91 14.25 14.56
CA LEU A 220 2.37 13.68 13.33
C LEU A 220 1.47 12.49 13.65
N TYR A 221 1.96 11.53 14.44
CA TYR A 221 1.16 10.38 14.87
C TYR A 221 -0.12 10.81 15.59
N GLU A 222 -0.03 11.73 16.56
CA GLU A 222 -1.19 12.23 17.30
C GLU A 222 -2.22 12.88 16.38
N SER A 223 -1.77 13.66 15.40
CA SER A 223 -2.67 14.35 14.46
C SER A 223 -3.48 13.39 13.59
N TYR A 224 -2.97 12.19 13.30
CA TYR A 224 -3.67 11.18 12.50
C TYR A 224 -4.36 10.12 13.36
N TRP A 225 -3.76 9.69 14.46
CA TRP A 225 -4.11 8.44 15.16
C TRP A 225 -4.71 8.61 16.57
N ASN A 226 -4.60 9.78 17.21
CA ASN A 226 -5.05 10.01 18.60
C ASN A 226 -6.08 11.15 18.74
N ALA A 227 -6.78 11.54 17.67
CA ALA A 227 -7.83 12.57 17.77
C ALA A 227 -9.23 11.93 17.89
#